data_AF-A0A3S5CTX0-F1
#
_entry.id   AF-A0A3S5CTX0-F1
#
_cell.length_a   1.000
_cell.length_b   1.000
_cell.length_c   1.000
_cell.angle_alpha   90.00
_cell.angle_beta   90.00
_cell.angle_gamma   90.00
#
_symmetry.space_group_name_H-M   'P 1'
#
loop_
_entity.id
_entity.type
_entity.pdbx_description
1 polymer ?
#
loop_
_entity_poly.entity_id
_entity_poly.type
_entity_poly.pdbx_seq_one_letter_code
_entity_poly.pdbx_strand_id
1 'polypeptide(L)' 'MSSSNIVRAMSSIGQQRKLVEQLRQEANINRRPVSECVREMITYMEHNREKDCLVSGFASKKDNPFQEKGGCVVI' A
#
# COMPACT_ATOMS: atom_id res chain seq x y z
N MET A 1 17.62 48.74 -5.25
CA MET A 1 17.18 47.42 -4.73
C MET A 1 18.24 46.39 -5.11
N SER A 2 18.89 45.74 -4.14
CA SER A 2 20.07 44.90 -4.39
C SER A 2 19.74 43.66 -5.26
N SER A 3 20.56 43.39 -6.28
CA SER A 3 20.42 42.28 -7.23
C SER A 3 20.30 40.91 -6.56
N SER A 4 20.88 40.74 -5.37
CA SER A 4 20.79 39.51 -4.57
C SER A 4 19.36 39.17 -4.13
N ASN A 5 18.50 40.18 -3.89
CA ASN A 5 17.11 39.97 -3.51
C ASN A 5 16.25 39.52 -4.69
N ILE A 6 16.57 39.96 -5.91
CA ILE A 6 15.88 39.58 -7.15
C ILE A 6 16.14 38.10 -7.47
N VAL A 7 17.40 37.65 -7.34
CA VAL A 7 17.78 36.24 -7.57
C VAL A 7 17.09 35.31 -6.56
N ARG A 8 17.01 35.71 -5.28
CA ARG A 8 16.31 34.94 -4.24
C ARG A 8 14.80 34.87 -4.48
N ALA A 9 14.19 35.98 -4.89
CA ALA A 9 12.78 36.02 -5.27
C ALA A 9 12.49 35.15 -6.51
N MET A 10 13.35 35.20 -7.54
CA MET A 10 13.24 34.35 -8.74
C MET A 10 13.35 32.85 -8.41
N SER A 11 14.25 32.47 -7.48
CA SER A 11 14.37 31.09 -6.99
C SER A 11 13.09 30.61 -6.28
N SER A 12 12.53 31.45 -5.40
CA SER A 12 11.25 31.19 -4.73
C SER A 12 10.09 31.02 -5.72
N ILE A 13 10.01 31.89 -6.74
CA ILE A 13 8.99 31.80 -7.80
C ILE A 13 9.15 30.51 -8.60
N GLY A 14 10.39 30.10 -8.92
CA GLY A 14 10.66 28.85 -9.61
C GLY A 14 10.20 27.63 -8.82
N GLN A 15 10.41 27.62 -7.50
CA GLN A 15 9.92 26.56 -6.61
C GLN A 15 8.40 26.53 -6.53
N GLN A 16 7.76 27.70 -6.40
CA GLN A 16 6.29 27.80 -6.37
C GLN A 16 5.64 27.33 -7.67
N ARG A 17 6.25 27.64 -8.83
CA ARG A 17 5.78 27.12 -10.13
C ARG A 17 5.83 25.60 -10.18
N LYS A 18 6.95 24.98 -9.76
CA LYS A 18 7.06 23.51 -9.70
C LYS A 18 6.00 22.89 -8.79
N LEU A 19 5.73 23.50 -7.64
CA LEU A 19 4.69 23.03 -6.71
C LEU A 19 3.29 23.13 -7.34
N VAL A 20 2.98 24.22 -8.04
CA VAL A 20 1.70 24.38 -8.73
C VAL A 20 1.53 23.34 -9.84
N GLU A 21 2.58 23.07 -10.62
CA GLU A 21 2.53 22.02 -11.64
C GLU A 21 2.31 20.64 -11.01
N GLN A 22 2.97 20.33 -9.90
CA GLN A 22 2.73 19.08 -9.15
C GLN A 22 1.28 18.97 -8.67
N LEU A 23 0.72 20.03 -8.07
CA LEU A 23 -0.65 20.03 -7.58
C LEU A 23 -1.68 19.90 -8.72
N ARG A 24 -1.39 20.49 -9.90
CA ARG A 24 -2.23 20.30 -11.10
C ARG A 24 -2.24 18.84 -11.54
N GLN A 25 -1.08 18.18 -11.52
CA GLN A 25 -1.00 16.76 -11.84
C GLN A 25 -1.79 15.91 -10.84
N GLU A 26 -1.63 16.16 -9.53
CA GLU A 26 -2.36 15.44 -8.48
C GLU A 26 -3.88 15.66 -8.55
N ALA A 27 -4.31 16.88 -8.86
CA ALA A 27 -5.73 17.21 -9.03
C ALA A 27 -6.34 16.52 -10.27
N ASN A 28 -5.55 16.27 -11.31
CA ASN A 28 -5.99 15.60 -12.54
C ASN A 28 -6.02 14.07 -12.42
N ILE A 29 -5.72 13.50 -11.24
CA ILE A 29 -5.84 12.06 -11.02
C ILE A 29 -7.33 11.68 -10.94
N ASN A 30 -7.77 10.83 -11.87
CA ASN A 30 -9.11 10.26 -11.83
C ASN A 30 -9.26 9.32 -10.63
N ARG A 31 -10.13 9.70 -9.70
CA ARG A 31 -10.43 8.90 -8.50
C ARG A 31 -11.59 7.95 -8.78
N ARG A 32 -11.51 6.76 -8.20
CA ARG A 32 -12.60 5.78 -8.18
C ARG A 32 -13.43 5.95 -6.90
N PRO A 33 -14.75 5.67 -6.94
CA PRO A 33 -15.57 5.68 -5.73
C PRO A 33 -15.03 4.70 -4.69
N VAL A 34 -14.92 5.15 -3.43
CA VAL A 34 -14.40 4.33 -2.32
C VAL A 34 -15.21 3.03 -2.19
N SER A 35 -16.54 3.11 -2.36
CA SER A 35 -17.43 1.95 -2.32
C SER A 35 -17.11 0.88 -3.38
N GLU A 36 -16.61 1.29 -4.54
CA GLU A 36 -16.20 0.38 -5.62
C GLU A 36 -14.88 -0.30 -5.27
N CYS A 37 -13.87 0.49 -4.88
CA CYS A 37 -12.57 -0.02 -4.45
C CYS A 37 -12.70 -1.03 -3.30
N VAL A 38 -13.52 -0.71 -2.29
CA VAL A 38 -13.75 -1.61 -1.15
C VAL A 38 -14.43 -2.91 -1.59
N ARG A 39 -15.41 -2.85 -2.51
CA ARG A 39 -16.06 -4.05 -3.04
C ARG A 39 -15.07 -4.97 -3.75
N GLU A 40 -14.15 -4.41 -4.53
CA GLU A 40 -13.10 -5.18 -5.20
C GLU A 40 -12.13 -5.80 -4.20
N MET A 41 -11.72 -5.05 -3.17
CA MET A 41 -10.88 -5.57 -2.11
C MET A 41 -11.55 -6.76 -1.41
N ILE A 42 -12.82 -6.62 -1.02
CA ILE A 42 -13.60 -7.70 -0.40
C ILE A 42 -13.68 -8.90 -1.34
N THR A 43 -14.00 -8.65 -2.61
CA THR A 43 -14.07 -9.70 -3.64
C THR A 43 -12.75 -10.47 -3.71
N TYR A 44 -11.63 -9.77 -3.82
CA TYR A 44 -10.31 -10.39 -3.85
C TYR A 44 -10.02 -11.20 -2.58
N MET A 45 -10.31 -10.64 -1.40
CA MET A 45 -10.09 -11.32 -0.13
C MET A 45 -10.91 -12.61 -0.04
N GLU A 46 -12.20 -12.57 -0.37
CA GLU A 46 -13.08 -13.75 -0.34
C GLU A 46 -12.63 -14.83 -1.33
N HIS A 47 -12.22 -14.45 -2.55
CA HIS A 47 -11.71 -15.41 -3.54
C HIS A 47 -10.43 -16.12 -3.10
N ASN A 48 -9.63 -15.49 -2.24
CA ASN A 48 -8.36 -16.05 -1.76
C ASN A 48 -8.43 -16.60 -0.33
N ARG A 49 -9.54 -16.39 0.38
CA ARG A 49 -9.73 -16.76 1.78
C ARG A 49 -9.38 -18.20 2.07
N GLU A 50 -9.87 -19.14 1.26
CA GLU A 50 -9.64 -20.58 1.44
C GLU A 50 -8.17 -20.97 1.28
N LYS A 51 -7.40 -20.19 0.52
CA LYS A 51 -5.96 -20.43 0.29
C LYS A 51 -5.08 -19.83 1.37
N ASP A 52 -5.63 -18.96 2.22
CA ASP A 52 -4.91 -18.34 3.32
C ASP A 52 -4.96 -19.25 4.55
N CYS A 53 -3.87 -19.98 4.78
CA CYS A 53 -3.78 -20.93 5.89
C CYS A 53 -3.85 -20.26 7.28
N LEU A 54 -3.67 -18.94 7.39
CA LEU A 54 -3.84 -18.20 8.64
C LEU A 54 -5.31 -17.88 8.93
N VAL A 55 -6.16 -17.92 7.90
CA VAL A 55 -7.60 -17.65 8.00
C VAL A 55 -8.41 -18.95 8.02
N SER A 56 -8.18 -19.85 7.05
CA SER A 56 -8.92 -21.13 6.92
C SER A 56 -8.24 -22.30 7.63
N GLY A 57 -7.00 -22.13 8.10
CA GLY A 57 -6.17 -23.21 8.63
C GLY A 57 -5.44 -23.98 7.53
N PHE A 58 -4.51 -24.85 7.93
CA PHE A 58 -3.84 -25.76 6.99
C PHE A 58 -4.78 -26.91 6.61
N ALA A 59 -4.81 -27.27 5.32
CA ALA A 59 -5.66 -28.34 4.79
C ALA A 59 -5.40 -29.70 5.48
N SER A 60 -4.15 -29.96 5.86
CA SER A 60 -3.79 -31.05 6.75
C SER A 60 -2.76 -30.61 7.78
N LYS A 61 -2.65 -31.35 8.88
CA LYS A 61 -1.61 -31.08 9.88
C LYS A 61 -0.20 -31.09 9.25
N LYS A 62 0.03 -31.96 8.26
CA LYS A 62 1.33 -32.13 7.57
C LYS A 62 1.73 -30.92 6.72
N ASP A 63 0.75 -30.13 6.28
CA ASP A 63 0.98 -28.92 5.48
C ASP A 63 1.41 -27.75 6.36
N ASN A 64 1.22 -27.83 7.69
CA ASN A 64 1.75 -26.86 8.63
C ASN A 64 3.25 -27.11 8.86
N PRO A 65 4.15 -26.20 8.43
CA PRO A 65 5.59 -26.35 8.66
C PRO A 65 5.98 -26.40 10.14
N PHE A 66 5.11 -25.88 11.02
CA PHE A 66 5.28 -25.84 12.47
C PHE A 66 4.51 -26.95 13.19
N GLN A 67 4.02 -27.96 12.48
CA GLN A 67 3.40 -29.11 13.12
C GLN A 67 4.40 -29.79 14.06
N GLU A 68 4.03 -29.97 15.33
CA GLU A 68 4.81 -30.79 16.25
C GLU A 68 4.99 -32.20 15.67
N LYS A 69 6.25 -32.56 15.40
CA LYS A 69 6.63 -33.94 15.13
C LYS A 69 6.71 -34.61 16.50
N GLY A 70 5.93 -35.67 16.72
CA GLY A 70 5.68 -36.29 18.02
C GLY A 70 6.88 -36.25 18.98
N GLY A 71 6.61 -35.80 20.21
CA GLY A 71 7.62 -35.69 21.26
C GLY A 71 8.30 -37.03 21.57
N CYS A 72 9.56 -36.94 21.97
CA CYS A 72 10.34 -38.07 22.46
C CYS A 72 9.57 -38.80 23.57
N VAL A 73 9.22 -40.07 23.33
CA VAL A 73 8.83 -40.97 24.41
C VAL A 73 10.14 -41.52 24.99
N VAL A 74 10.51 -41.04 26.17
CA VAL A 74 11.57 -41.69 26.95
C VAL A 74 10.97 -43.00 27.48
N ILE A 75 11.48 -44.13 26.97
CA ILE A 75 11.22 -45.48 27.51
C ILE A 75 12.33 -45.79 28.50
#